data_AF-A0A672U9K7-F1
#
_entry.id   AF-A0A672U9K7-F1
#
_cell.length_a   1.000
_cell.length_b   1.000
_cell.length_c   1.000
_cell.angle_alpha   90.00
_cell.angle_beta   90.00
_cell.angle_gamma   90.00
#
_symmetry.space_group_name_H-M   'P 1'
#
loop_
_entity.id
_entity.type
_entity.pdbx_description
1 polymer ?
#
loop_
_entity_poly.entity_id
_entity_poly.type
_entity_poly.pdbx_seq_one_letter_code
_entity_poly.pdbx_strand_id
1 'polypeptide(L)'
;MRTMGLSLGLVLLCLLCTGAEDLGAVELDMSKIAGKWYITAMATDSESYLQKKDQLKMAMTSIEVLGDGDLNVSFAIPTPGQCMRLVSIYKPTGVLGQYYSSDRGYKTAQVVDTDGKTYAVVFATRVKDGKTLHALRLYSKTREVSPRMAVLFRKLARQRSFTNDMIVMLPTQDECSLDEV
;
A
#
# COMPACT_ATOMS: atom_id res chain seq x y z
N MET A 1 -18.67 63.39 35.25
CA MET A 1 -19.04 62.50 34.12
C MET A 1 -17.97 61.42 34.07
N ARG A 2 -18.16 60.23 34.70
CA ARG A 2 -18.65 58.97 34.09
C ARG A 2 -18.05 58.80 32.68
N THR A 3 -17.15 57.85 32.38
CA THR A 3 -17.22 56.37 32.55
C THR A 3 -15.80 55.77 32.46
N MET A 4 -15.41 54.79 33.30
CA MET A 4 -15.38 53.32 33.04
C MET A 4 -14.70 52.97 31.70
N GLY A 5 -13.74 52.05 31.56
CA GLY A 5 -13.17 51.04 32.44
C GLY A 5 -12.49 49.97 31.56
N LEU A 6 -11.28 49.56 31.96
CA LEU A 6 -10.64 48.23 31.82
C LEU A 6 -10.73 47.44 30.50
N SER A 7 -9.57 47.41 29.82
CA SER A 7 -8.76 46.23 29.47
C SER A 7 -9.37 44.96 28.83
N LEU A 8 -8.74 44.60 27.71
CA LEU A 8 -8.35 43.27 27.23
C LEU A 8 -9.38 42.13 27.16
N GLY A 9 -9.62 41.67 25.93
CA GLY A 9 -10.19 40.35 25.68
C GLY A 9 -10.46 40.10 24.20
N LEU A 10 -9.41 39.95 23.39
CA LEU A 10 -9.52 39.49 22.01
C LEU A 10 -9.80 37.97 22.03
N VAL A 11 -11.07 37.57 21.97
CA VAL A 11 -11.43 36.15 21.88
C VAL A 11 -11.52 35.77 20.40
N LEU A 12 -10.41 35.26 19.86
CA LEU A 12 -10.36 34.59 18.56
C LEU A 12 -10.81 33.13 18.76
N LEU A 13 -12.09 32.83 18.52
CA LEU A 13 -12.58 31.44 18.47
C LEU A 13 -12.14 30.78 17.16
N CYS A 14 -10.90 30.30 17.12
CA CYS A 14 -10.44 29.29 16.17
C CYS A 14 -11.04 27.93 16.54
N LEU A 15 -12.25 27.65 16.07
CA LEU A 15 -12.74 26.27 15.95
C LEU A 15 -12.38 25.75 14.56
N LEU A 16 -11.09 25.52 14.34
CA LEU A 16 -10.67 24.56 13.34
C LEU A 16 -11.02 23.19 13.91
N CYS A 17 -12.18 22.66 13.52
CA CYS A 17 -12.43 21.22 13.58
C CYS A 17 -11.50 20.56 12.56
N THR A 18 -10.21 20.43 12.89
CA THR A 18 -9.36 19.45 12.25
C THR A 18 -9.79 18.10 12.78
N GLY A 19 -10.86 17.56 12.19
CA GLY A 19 -11.09 16.13 12.18
C GLY A 19 -10.01 15.49 11.31
N ALA A 20 -8.76 15.49 11.77
CA ALA A 20 -7.89 14.38 11.46
C ALA A 20 -8.48 13.24 12.27
N GLU A 21 -9.27 12.39 11.60
CA GLU A 21 -9.50 11.04 12.11
C GLU A 21 -8.11 10.43 12.23
N ASP A 22 -7.55 10.52 13.44
CA ASP A 22 -6.41 9.76 13.90
C ASP A 22 -6.84 8.30 13.78
N LEU A 23 -6.59 7.73 12.59
CA LEU A 23 -6.62 6.30 12.38
C LEU A 23 -5.69 5.75 13.44
N GLY A 24 -6.29 5.22 14.52
CA GLY A 24 -5.60 4.88 15.75
C GLY A 24 -4.20 4.40 15.45
N ALA A 25 -3.22 5.22 15.84
CA ALA A 25 -1.82 4.96 15.68
C ALA A 25 -1.45 3.76 16.56
N VAL A 26 -1.86 2.57 16.14
CA VAL A 26 -1.07 1.36 16.34
C VAL A 26 0.24 1.71 15.65
N GLU A 27 1.21 2.14 16.45
CA GLU A 27 2.58 2.36 16.02
C GLU A 27 2.95 1.16 15.14
N LEU A 28 3.08 1.43 13.85
CA LEU A 28 3.19 0.41 12.82
C LEU A 28 4.57 -0.21 13.04
N ASP A 29 4.60 -1.29 13.82
CA ASP A 29 5.83 -1.96 14.19
C ASP A 29 6.41 -2.61 12.93
N MET A 30 7.31 -1.88 12.29
CA MET A 30 7.88 -2.26 10.99
C MET A 30 8.71 -3.53 11.08
N SER A 31 9.15 -3.93 12.28
CA SER A 31 9.78 -5.25 12.45
C SER A 31 8.81 -6.38 12.11
N LYS A 32 7.50 -6.19 12.31
CA LYS A 32 6.47 -7.19 12.00
C LYS A 32 6.11 -7.27 10.53
N ILE A 33 6.47 -6.27 9.72
CA ILE A 33 6.25 -6.33 8.26
C ILE A 33 7.29 -7.20 7.55
N ALA A 34 8.38 -7.57 8.23
CA ALA A 34 9.42 -8.41 7.69
C ALA A 34 8.91 -9.81 7.27
N GLY A 35 9.69 -10.43 6.39
CA GLY A 35 9.49 -11.79 5.89
C GLY A 35 8.58 -11.88 4.66
N LYS A 36 8.07 -13.08 4.46
CA LYS A 36 7.34 -13.50 3.26
C LYS A 36 5.88 -13.06 3.28
N TRP A 37 5.37 -12.69 2.11
CA TRP A 37 4.00 -12.27 1.85
C TRP A 37 3.52 -12.76 0.47
N TYR A 38 2.21 -12.86 0.31
CA TYR A 38 1.52 -13.14 -0.94
C TYR A 38 0.68 -11.92 -1.35
N ILE A 39 0.80 -11.49 -2.59
CA ILE A 39 -0.06 -10.45 -3.16
C ILE A 39 -1.28 -11.17 -3.74
N THR A 40 -2.39 -11.10 -3.00
CA THR A 40 -3.58 -11.94 -3.22
C THR A 40 -4.74 -11.18 -3.88
N ALA A 41 -4.68 -9.85 -3.89
CA ALA A 41 -5.61 -9.01 -4.65
C ALA A 41 -4.92 -7.74 -5.12
N MET A 42 -5.41 -7.18 -6.23
CA MET A 42 -4.91 -5.93 -6.79
C MET A 42 -6.07 -5.09 -7.33
N ALA A 43 -5.96 -3.77 -7.23
CA ALA A 43 -6.74 -2.82 -8.01
C ALA A 43 -5.74 -1.89 -8.71
N THR A 44 -5.93 -1.56 -9.99
CA THR A 44 -5.01 -0.67 -10.71
C THR A 44 -5.70 0.07 -11.85
N ASP A 45 -5.23 1.28 -12.16
CA ASP A 45 -5.62 2.07 -13.33
C ASP A 45 -4.70 1.83 -14.55
N SER A 46 -3.73 0.92 -14.44
CA SER A 46 -2.84 0.61 -15.55
C SER A 46 -3.54 -0.21 -16.62
N GLU A 47 -3.82 0.42 -17.76
CA GLU A 47 -4.41 -0.23 -18.94
C GLU A 47 -3.68 -1.52 -19.33
N SER A 48 -2.34 -1.52 -19.29
CA SER A 48 -1.53 -2.71 -19.64
C SER A 48 -1.76 -3.91 -18.72
N TYR A 49 -2.06 -3.67 -17.44
CA TYR A 49 -2.43 -4.72 -16.50
C TYR A 49 -3.89 -5.13 -16.69
N LEU A 50 -4.80 -4.17 -16.90
CA LEU A 50 -6.22 -4.42 -17.10
C LEU A 50 -6.49 -5.23 -18.38
N GLN A 51 -5.78 -4.97 -19.47
CA GLN A 51 -5.85 -5.76 -20.71
C GLN A 51 -5.45 -7.23 -20.53
N LYS A 52 -4.64 -7.52 -19.51
CA LYS A 52 -4.15 -8.88 -19.20
C LYS A 52 -4.71 -9.38 -17.87
N LYS A 53 -5.82 -8.81 -17.40
CA LYS A 53 -6.38 -9.06 -16.07
C LYS A 53 -6.60 -10.54 -15.79
N ASP A 54 -7.10 -11.29 -16.76
CA ASP A 54 -7.39 -12.73 -16.62
C ASP A 54 -6.13 -13.62 -16.60
N GLN A 55 -4.97 -13.04 -16.94
CA GLN A 55 -3.67 -13.71 -16.89
C GLN A 55 -2.91 -13.38 -15.60
N LEU A 56 -3.41 -12.44 -14.79
CA LEU A 56 -2.77 -12.06 -13.55
C LEU A 56 -2.95 -13.16 -12.50
N LYS A 57 -1.85 -13.55 -11.87
CA LYS A 57 -1.81 -14.55 -10.81
C LYS A 57 -1.14 -13.97 -9.58
N MET A 58 -1.27 -14.68 -8.47
CA MET A 58 -0.68 -14.30 -7.19
C MET A 58 0.84 -14.18 -7.28
N ALA A 59 1.34 -13.02 -6.87
CA ALA A 59 2.77 -12.78 -6.74
C ALA A 59 3.24 -13.04 -5.31
N MET A 60 4.52 -13.32 -5.16
CA MET A 60 5.18 -13.50 -3.86
C MET A 60 6.15 -12.36 -3.61
N THR A 61 6.33 -12.00 -2.35
CA THR A 61 7.26 -10.95 -1.95
C THR A 61 7.92 -11.27 -0.61
N SER A 62 9.17 -10.88 -0.46
CA SER A 62 9.91 -10.91 0.81
C SER A 62 10.34 -9.50 1.14
N ILE A 63 10.15 -9.11 2.39
CA ILE A 63 10.55 -7.81 2.92
C ILE A 63 11.62 -8.05 3.99
N GLU A 64 12.78 -7.43 3.79
CA GLU A 64 13.83 -7.35 4.79
C GLU A 64 13.95 -5.90 5.26
N VAL A 65 14.01 -5.70 6.58
CA VAL A 65 14.22 -4.37 7.19
C VAL A 65 15.71 -4.20 7.41
N LEU A 66 16.29 -3.16 6.81
CA LEU A 66 17.70 -2.83 6.92
C LEU A 66 17.95 -1.94 8.15
N GLY A 67 19.22 -1.84 8.56
CA GLY A 67 19.60 -1.18 9.81
C GLY A 67 19.30 0.33 9.89
N ASP A 68 19.07 0.97 8.75
CA ASP A 68 18.69 2.39 8.62
C ASP A 68 17.18 2.60 8.44
N GLY A 69 16.38 1.53 8.51
CA GLY A 69 14.93 1.57 8.29
C GLY A 69 14.52 1.47 6.81
N ASP A 70 15.48 1.36 5.89
CA ASP A 70 15.20 1.00 4.50
C ASP A 70 14.61 -0.42 4.42
N LEU A 71 13.81 -0.67 3.39
CA LEU A 71 13.28 -2.00 3.10
C LEU A 71 13.91 -2.55 1.83
N ASN A 72 14.52 -3.72 1.94
CA ASN A 72 14.91 -4.53 0.80
C ASN A 72 13.75 -5.45 0.42
N VAL A 73 13.10 -5.16 -0.71
CA VAL A 73 11.88 -5.86 -1.13
C VAL A 73 12.14 -6.68 -2.38
N SER A 74 12.07 -8.00 -2.23
CA SER A 74 12.11 -8.97 -3.32
C SER A 74 10.70 -9.30 -3.79
N PHE A 75 10.51 -9.44 -5.10
CA PHE A 75 9.26 -9.84 -5.73
C PHE A 75 9.51 -11.01 -6.69
N ALA A 76 8.59 -11.97 -6.68
CA ALA A 76 8.44 -13.00 -7.70
C ALA A 76 7.04 -12.88 -8.31
N ILE A 77 6.98 -12.46 -9.56
CA ILE A 77 5.74 -12.10 -10.27
C ILE A 77 5.54 -13.08 -11.43
N PRO A 78 4.49 -13.89 -11.43
CA PRO A 78 4.14 -14.71 -12.58
C PRO A 78 3.80 -13.81 -13.77
N THR A 79 4.48 -14.03 -14.88
CA THR A 79 4.17 -13.41 -16.17
C THR A 79 4.01 -14.50 -17.22
N PRO A 80 3.31 -14.24 -18.34
CA PRO A 80 3.17 -15.24 -19.40
C PRO A 80 4.54 -15.79 -19.84
N GLY A 81 4.76 -17.09 -19.64
CA GLY A 81 5.98 -17.81 -20.04
C GLY A 81 7.20 -17.68 -19.11
N GLN A 82 7.17 -16.84 -18.05
CA GLN A 82 8.30 -16.72 -17.13
C GLN A 82 7.92 -16.19 -15.74
N CYS A 83 8.71 -16.55 -14.73
CA CYS A 83 8.66 -15.96 -13.40
C CYS A 83 9.60 -14.74 -13.33
N MET A 84 9.03 -13.53 -13.31
CA MET A 84 9.81 -12.31 -13.21
C MET A 84 10.23 -12.07 -11.76
N ARG A 85 11.53 -12.11 -11.50
CA ARG A 85 12.12 -11.78 -10.19
C ARG A 85 12.75 -10.40 -10.21
N LEU A 86 12.50 -9.60 -9.18
CA LEU A 86 13.13 -8.29 -9.02
C LEU A 86 13.28 -7.90 -7.56
N VAL A 87 14.31 -7.13 -7.30
CA VAL A 87 14.60 -6.53 -5.99
C VAL A 87 14.48 -5.02 -6.13
N SER A 88 13.99 -4.35 -5.09
CA SER A 88 13.98 -2.88 -5.02
C SER A 88 14.21 -2.43 -3.58
N ILE A 89 14.99 -1.37 -3.42
CA ILE A 89 15.18 -0.71 -2.13
C ILE A 89 14.13 0.38 -1.98
N TYR A 90 13.44 0.36 -0.85
CA TYR A 90 12.41 1.33 -0.46
C TYR A 90 12.89 2.10 0.76
N LYS A 91 13.01 3.42 0.62
CA LYS A 91 13.51 4.32 1.65
C LYS A 91 12.35 5.03 2.35
N PRO A 92 12.40 5.24 3.67
CA PRO A 92 11.34 5.95 4.39
C PRO A 92 11.25 7.42 3.93
N THR A 93 10.03 7.95 3.82
CA THR A 93 9.81 9.37 3.43
C THR A 93 9.69 10.32 4.61
N GLY A 94 9.66 9.79 5.84
CA GLY A 94 9.30 10.53 7.06
C GLY A 94 7.80 10.53 7.37
N VAL A 95 6.95 10.12 6.41
CA VAL A 95 5.53 9.84 6.67
C VAL A 95 5.39 8.38 7.11
N LEU A 96 4.69 8.14 8.23
CA LEU A 96 4.52 6.81 8.79
C LEU A 96 3.96 5.82 7.77
N GLY A 97 4.63 4.67 7.63
CA GLY A 97 4.22 3.61 6.69
C GLY A 97 4.38 3.96 5.21
N GLN A 98 5.01 5.08 4.87
CA GLN A 98 5.27 5.50 3.50
C GLN A 98 6.75 5.38 3.13
N TYR A 99 6.98 4.79 1.96
CA TYR A 99 8.29 4.56 1.39
C TYR A 99 8.35 5.03 -0.05
N TYR A 100 9.56 5.36 -0.51
CA TYR A 100 9.85 5.70 -1.90
C TYR A 100 10.96 4.82 -2.46
N SER A 101 10.93 4.59 -3.77
CA SER A 101 12.00 3.92 -4.51
C SER A 101 12.15 4.58 -5.88
N SER A 102 13.37 4.83 -6.32
CA SER A 102 13.69 5.29 -7.68
C SER A 102 13.97 4.15 -8.65
N ASP A 103 13.99 2.90 -8.17
CA ASP A 103 14.36 1.73 -8.97
C ASP A 103 13.33 1.46 -10.07
N ARG A 104 13.77 1.43 -11.33
CA ARG A 104 12.91 1.17 -12.50
C ARG A 104 11.72 2.15 -12.60
N GLY A 105 11.99 3.41 -12.26
CA GLY A 105 11.04 4.52 -12.22
C GLY A 105 10.69 4.93 -10.78
N TYR A 106 10.17 6.15 -10.61
CA TYR A 106 9.72 6.63 -9.30
C TYR A 106 8.51 5.85 -8.83
N LYS A 107 8.60 5.32 -7.61
CA LYS A 107 7.56 4.55 -6.95
C LYS A 107 7.37 5.07 -5.54
N THR A 108 6.12 5.14 -5.10
CA THR A 108 5.79 5.25 -3.68
C THR A 108 5.00 4.04 -3.25
N ALA A 109 5.13 3.65 -1.99
CA ALA A 109 4.33 2.62 -1.35
C ALA A 109 3.90 3.13 0.02
N GLN A 110 2.60 3.09 0.29
CA GLN A 110 2.03 3.49 1.58
C GLN A 110 1.19 2.34 2.11
N VAL A 111 1.47 1.91 3.34
CA VAL A 111 0.58 1.01 4.08
C VAL A 111 -0.65 1.81 4.49
N VAL A 112 -1.82 1.44 4.00
CA VAL A 112 -3.07 2.18 4.22
C VAL A 112 -4.06 1.46 5.14
N ASP A 113 -3.85 0.17 5.39
CA ASP A 113 -4.60 -0.62 6.36
C ASP A 113 -3.81 -1.90 6.69
N THR A 114 -3.76 -2.32 7.96
CA THR A 114 -3.06 -3.55 8.37
C THR A 114 -3.47 -3.94 9.79
N ASP A 115 -3.37 -5.22 10.13
CA ASP A 115 -3.41 -5.71 11.51
C ASP A 115 -2.00 -5.91 12.11
N GLY A 116 -0.95 -5.52 11.37
CA GLY A 116 0.45 -5.65 11.76
C GLY A 116 0.97 -7.09 11.78
N LYS A 117 0.20 -8.09 11.33
CA LYS A 117 0.60 -9.50 11.47
C LYS A 117 0.19 -10.38 10.29
N THR A 118 -1.07 -10.35 9.89
CA THR A 118 -1.64 -11.31 8.95
C THR A 118 -1.89 -10.71 7.57
N TYR A 119 -2.14 -9.41 7.48
CA TYR A 119 -2.37 -8.73 6.22
C TYR A 119 -1.86 -7.29 6.22
N ALA A 120 -1.62 -6.76 5.03
CA ALA A 120 -1.44 -5.33 4.80
C ALA A 120 -2.09 -4.94 3.47
N VAL A 121 -2.70 -3.77 3.41
CA VAL A 121 -3.18 -3.13 2.19
C VAL A 121 -2.22 -2.00 1.87
N VAL A 122 -1.61 -2.07 0.69
CA VAL A 122 -0.60 -1.10 0.26
C VAL A 122 -1.13 -0.34 -0.94
N PHE A 123 -1.14 0.98 -0.84
CA PHE A 123 -1.35 1.87 -1.98
C PHE A 123 0.00 2.25 -2.58
N ALA A 124 0.19 1.96 -3.85
CA ALA A 124 1.43 2.21 -4.57
C ALA A 124 1.19 3.12 -5.76
N THR A 125 2.14 4.02 -6.01
CA THR A 125 2.20 4.79 -7.25
C THR A 125 3.44 4.43 -8.04
N ARG A 126 3.38 4.58 -9.37
CA ARG A 126 4.53 4.43 -10.25
C ARG A 126 4.45 5.45 -11.37
N VAL A 127 5.52 6.20 -11.58
CA VAL A 127 5.66 7.04 -12.78
C VAL A 127 6.24 6.19 -13.91
N LYS A 128 5.50 6.10 -15.02
CA LYS A 128 5.91 5.41 -16.24
C LYS A 128 5.44 6.23 -17.45
N ASP A 129 6.35 6.49 -18.39
CA ASP A 129 6.06 7.22 -19.64
C ASP A 129 5.36 8.57 -19.40
N GLY A 130 5.79 9.32 -18.36
CA GLY A 130 5.20 10.61 -17.97
C GLY A 130 3.83 10.53 -17.29
N LYS A 131 3.26 9.33 -17.11
CA LYS A 131 1.99 9.11 -16.42
C LYS A 131 2.22 8.51 -15.03
N THR A 132 1.46 8.98 -14.05
CA THR A 132 1.40 8.36 -12.72
C THR A 132 0.33 7.28 -12.73
N LEU A 133 0.75 6.04 -12.52
CA LEU A 133 -0.12 4.87 -12.37
C LEU A 133 -0.31 4.57 -10.89
N HIS A 134 -1.49 4.08 -10.54
CA HIS A 134 -1.90 3.77 -9.18
C HIS A 134 -2.23 2.28 -9.06
N ALA A 135 -1.89 1.71 -7.90
CA ALA A 135 -2.31 0.37 -7.56
C ALA A 135 -2.63 0.25 -6.07
N LEU A 136 -3.68 -0.46 -5.73
CA LEU A 136 -3.93 -0.98 -4.39
C LEU A 136 -3.62 -2.47 -4.39
N ARG A 137 -2.93 -2.97 -3.37
CA ARG A 137 -2.52 -4.38 -3.28
C ARG A 137 -2.83 -4.94 -1.90
N LEU A 138 -3.42 -6.13 -1.86
CA LEU A 138 -3.60 -6.90 -0.63
C LEU A 138 -2.43 -7.87 -0.46
N TYR A 139 -1.64 -7.65 0.58
CA TYR A 139 -0.59 -8.55 1.05
C TYR A 139 -1.18 -9.42 2.16
N SER A 140 -0.97 -10.73 2.07
CA SER A 140 -1.42 -11.72 3.07
C SER A 140 -0.27 -12.65 3.45
N LYS A 141 -0.22 -13.09 4.71
CA LYS A 141 0.69 -14.17 5.14
C LYS A 141 0.25 -15.55 4.63
N THR A 142 -1.01 -15.70 4.24
CA THR A 142 -1.55 -16.92 3.63
C THR A 142 -1.85 -16.72 2.16
N ARG A 143 -1.98 -17.82 1.41
CA ARG A 143 -2.37 -17.78 0.01
C ARG A 143 -3.88 -17.50 -0.16
N GLU A 144 -4.69 -17.72 0.86
CA GLU A 144 -6.15 -17.59 0.76
C GLU A 144 -6.64 -16.20 1.16
N VAL A 145 -7.62 -15.68 0.42
CA VAL A 145 -8.34 -14.46 0.78
C VAL A 145 -9.67 -14.84 1.41
N SER A 146 -9.82 -14.59 2.71
CA SER A 146 -11.10 -14.82 3.37
C SER A 146 -12.19 -13.88 2.82
N PRO A 147 -13.47 -14.25 2.89
CA PRO A 147 -14.57 -13.39 2.44
C PRO A 147 -14.54 -12.00 3.09
N ARG A 148 -14.18 -11.93 4.39
CA ARG A 148 -14.01 -10.67 5.13
C ARG A 148 -12.92 -9.80 4.52
N MET A 149 -11.78 -10.38 4.18
CA MET A 149 -10.67 -9.66 3.56
C MET A 149 -11.01 -9.18 2.15
N ALA A 150 -11.73 -9.98 1.36
CA ALA A 150 -12.18 -9.57 0.03
C ALA A 150 -13.14 -8.37 0.10
N VAL A 151 -14.07 -8.35 1.07
CA VAL A 151 -14.98 -7.22 1.30
C VAL A 151 -14.21 -5.98 1.74
N LEU A 152 -13.28 -6.11 2.68
CA LEU A 152 -12.42 -5.01 3.14
C LEU A 152 -11.61 -4.42 1.98
N PHE A 153 -10.96 -5.25 1.17
CA PHE A 153 -10.16 -4.79 0.04
C PHE A 153 -11.01 -4.05 -1.00
N ARG A 154 -12.18 -4.57 -1.35
CA ARG A 154 -13.11 -3.89 -2.29
C ARG A 154 -13.60 -2.55 -1.75
N LYS A 155 -13.85 -2.45 -0.43
CA LYS A 155 -14.21 -1.18 0.21
C LYS A 155 -13.09 -0.16 0.07
N LEU A 156 -11.86 -0.54 0.43
CA LEU A 156 -10.68 0.35 0.36
C LEU A 156 -10.34 0.75 -1.08
N ALA A 157 -10.55 -0.14 -2.05
CA ALA A 157 -10.38 0.14 -3.48
C ALA A 157 -11.39 1.19 -3.97
N ARG A 158 -12.67 1.04 -3.63
CA ARG A 158 -13.73 1.99 -4.02
C ARG A 158 -13.56 3.36 -3.37
N GLN A 159 -13.10 3.41 -2.12
CA GLN A 159 -12.74 4.68 -1.46
C GLN A 159 -11.63 5.44 -2.18
N ARG A 160 -10.84 4.76 -3.01
CA ARG A 160 -9.80 5.32 -3.88
C ARG A 160 -10.22 5.38 -5.34
N SER A 161 -11.52 5.35 -5.61
CA SER A 161 -12.09 5.48 -6.95
C SER A 161 -11.72 4.37 -7.94
N PHE A 162 -11.20 3.23 -7.47
CA PHE A 162 -11.09 2.04 -8.32
C PHE A 162 -12.48 1.43 -8.53
N THR A 163 -12.84 1.23 -9.79
CA THR A 163 -14.07 0.57 -10.20
C THR A 163 -13.96 -0.96 -10.05
N ASN A 164 -15.09 -1.67 -10.15
CA ASN A 164 -15.08 -3.13 -9.99
C ASN A 164 -14.26 -3.85 -11.08
N ASP A 165 -14.25 -3.32 -12.30
CA ASP A 165 -13.45 -3.81 -13.43
C ASP A 165 -11.94 -3.57 -13.21
N MET A 166 -11.55 -2.59 -12.40
CA MET A 166 -10.15 -2.38 -12.01
C MET A 166 -9.65 -3.34 -10.93
N ILE A 167 -10.56 -4.04 -10.23
CA ILE A 167 -10.24 -4.93 -9.10
C ILE A 167 -10.12 -6.38 -9.57
N VAL A 168 -9.06 -7.06 -9.17
CA VAL A 168 -8.81 -8.49 -9.40
C VAL A 168 -8.47 -9.19 -8.07
N MET A 169 -9.11 -10.33 -7.83
CA MET A 169 -8.67 -11.30 -6.82
C MET A 169 -7.75 -12.27 -7.54
N LEU A 170 -6.51 -12.40 -7.07
CA LEU A 170 -5.47 -13.09 -7.80
C LEU A 170 -5.51 -14.59 -7.47
N PRO A 171 -5.69 -15.48 -8.46
CA PRO A 171 -5.68 -16.92 -8.23
C PRO A 171 -4.30 -17.40 -7.76
N THR A 172 -4.31 -18.46 -6.95
CA THR A 172 -3.10 -19.15 -6.50
C THR A 172 -2.35 -19.78 -7.68
N GLN A 173 -1.04 -19.93 -7.52
CA GLN A 173 -0.14 -20.56 -8.49
C GLN A 173 1.05 -21.20 -7.77
N ASP A 174 1.70 -22.15 -8.44
CA ASP A 174 2.93 -22.83 -7.96
C ASP A 174 4.11 -22.69 -8.95
N GLU A 175 3.93 -21.97 -10.05
CA GLU A 175 4.91 -21.79 -11.14
C GLU A 175 5.98 -20.71 -10.88
N CYS A 176 5.83 -19.88 -9.84
CA CYS A 176 6.72 -18.75 -9.57
C CYS A 176 6.89 -18.52 -8.07
N SER A 177 8.13 -18.66 -7.60
CA SER A 177 8.54 -18.50 -6.20
C SER A 177 9.70 -17.51 -6.05
N LEU A 178 9.96 -17.10 -4.81
CA LEU A 178 11.09 -16.22 -4.48
C LEU A 178 12.45 -16.88 -4.74
N ASP A 179 12.52 -18.20 -4.62
CA ASP A 179 13.73 -18.98 -4.87
C ASP A 179 13.94 -19.15 -6.39
N GLU A 180 15.18 -19.09 -6.85
CA GLU A 180 15.53 -19.65 -8.16
C GLU A 180 15.55 -21.17 -8.03
N VAL A 181 14.74 -21.86 -8.83
CA VAL A 181 14.81 -23.34 -8.94
C VAL A 181 16.02 -23.70 -9.75
#